data_AF-A0A6G0ZNY3-F1
#
_entry.id   AF-A0A6G0ZNY3-F1
#
_cell.length_a   1.000
_cell.length_b   1.000
_cell.length_c   1.000
_cell.angle_alpha   90.00
_cell.angle_beta   90.00
_cell.angle_gamma   90.00
#
_symmetry.space_group_name_H-M   'P 1'
#
loop_
_entity.id
_entity.type
_entity.pdbx_description
1 polymer ?
#
loop_
_entity_poly.entity_id
_entity_poly.type
_entity_poly.pdbx_seq_one_letter_code
_entity_poly.pdbx_strand_id
1 'polypeptide(L)'
;MYGGGGIKPVYPQIFNLASRAVVTANATCGETENGPEVYCKFGSAGQQCGVCDARSGDPAKTHGPANAIDNATAGTWWQSPSLHNGDQYQYVTFTIDLRQVREIER
;
A
#
# COMPACT_ATOMS: atom_id res chain seq x y z
N MET A 1 -51.66 13.20 20.99
CA MET A 1 -50.99 12.75 19.75
C MET A 1 -49.58 12.33 20.14
N TYR A 2 -49.27 11.04 20.05
CA TYR A 2 -47.99 10.48 20.50
C TYR A 2 -46.89 10.80 19.48
N GLY A 3 -46.00 11.72 19.83
CA GLY A 3 -44.78 11.99 19.06
C GLY A 3 -43.69 10.99 19.42
N GLY A 4 -43.70 9.83 18.75
CA GLY A 4 -42.66 8.81 18.90
C GLY A 4 -41.37 9.21 18.19
N GLY A 5 -40.51 9.97 18.86
CA GLY A 5 -39.15 10.27 18.42
C GLY A 5 -38.23 9.06 18.64
N GLY A 6 -38.22 8.11 17.70
CA GLY A 6 -37.29 6.99 17.71
C GLY A 6 -35.86 7.48 17.47
N ILE A 7 -34.96 7.21 18.43
CA ILE A 7 -33.52 7.46 18.30
C ILE A 7 -33.02 6.58 17.17
N LYS A 8 -32.69 7.16 16.01
CA LYS A 8 -32.06 6.41 14.92
C LYS A 8 -30.61 6.12 15.33
N PRO A 9 -30.13 4.87 15.27
CA PRO A 9 -28.72 4.59 15.50
C PRO A 9 -27.88 5.36 14.47
N VAL A 10 -26.94 6.15 14.97
CA VAL A 10 -26.04 6.95 14.13
C VAL A 10 -24.77 6.14 13.94
N TYR A 11 -24.66 5.49 12.78
CA TYR A 11 -23.42 4.88 12.35
C TYR A 11 -22.58 5.90 11.57
N PRO A 12 -21.24 5.86 11.69
CA PRO A 12 -20.38 6.66 10.82
C PRO A 12 -20.59 6.25 9.36
N GLN A 13 -20.43 7.22 8.46
CA GLN A 13 -20.46 6.97 7.02
C GLN A 13 -19.42 5.91 6.66
N ILE A 14 -19.74 5.00 5.72
CA ILE A 14 -18.77 4.03 5.20
C ILE A 14 -17.81 4.78 4.27
N PHE A 15 -16.51 4.69 4.53
CA PHE A 15 -15.47 5.27 3.68
C PHE A 15 -14.22 4.37 3.66
N ASN A 16 -13.31 4.62 2.71
CA ASN A 16 -12.05 3.90 2.61
C ASN A 16 -11.08 4.34 3.74
N LEU A 17 -10.85 3.47 4.71
CA LEU A 17 -9.96 3.70 5.85
C LEU A 17 -8.49 3.88 5.43
N ALA A 18 -8.07 3.26 4.33
CA ALA A 18 -6.69 3.30 3.86
C ALA A 18 -6.23 4.72 3.51
N SER A 19 -7.13 5.57 3.03
CA SER A 19 -6.84 6.96 2.64
C SER A 19 -6.31 7.85 3.77
N ARG A 20 -6.48 7.43 5.02
CA ARG A 20 -6.01 8.15 6.22
C ARG A 20 -4.98 7.34 7.02
N ALA A 21 -4.67 6.14 6.57
CA ALA A 21 -3.74 5.25 7.23
C ALA A 21 -2.30 5.74 7.06
N VAL A 22 -1.44 5.34 7.98
CA VAL A 22 0.01 5.36 7.80
C VAL A 22 0.42 3.95 7.42
N VAL A 23 1.17 3.80 6.33
CA VAL A 23 1.64 2.49 5.87
C VAL A 23 3.15 2.42 5.84
N THR A 24 3.67 1.26 6.22
CA THR A 24 5.11 0.97 6.19
C THR A 24 5.34 -0.45 5.73
N ALA A 25 6.43 -0.69 5.02
CA ALA A 25 6.91 -2.03 4.68
C ALA A 25 8.29 -2.23 5.29
N ASN A 26 8.63 -3.45 5.68
CA ASN A 26 9.99 -3.76 6.14
C ASN A 26 11.01 -3.82 5.00
N ALA A 27 10.54 -3.91 3.75
CA ALA A 27 11.37 -3.95 2.55
C ALA A 27 10.58 -3.42 1.35
N THR A 28 11.19 -2.51 0.57
CA THR A 28 10.66 -2.02 -0.71
C THR A 28 11.74 -2.14 -1.78
N CYS A 29 11.35 -2.40 -3.02
CA CYS A 29 12.31 -2.49 -4.13
C CYS A 29 13.13 -1.20 -4.29
N GLY A 30 14.36 -1.33 -4.78
CA GLY A 30 15.23 -0.19 -5.06
C GLY A 30 15.72 0.61 -3.84
N GLU A 31 15.44 0.17 -2.61
CA GLU A 31 15.98 0.75 -1.36
C GLU A 31 17.34 0.17 -0.97
N THR A 32 17.73 -0.97 -1.54
CA THR A 32 18.99 -1.66 -1.18
C THR A 32 20.23 -0.84 -1.56
N GLU A 33 21.33 -1.05 -0.83
CA GLU A 33 22.61 -0.37 -1.11
C GLU A 33 23.17 -0.65 -2.51
N ASN A 34 22.76 -1.78 -3.12
CA ASN A 34 23.13 -2.18 -4.48
C ASN A 34 22.54 -1.25 -5.56
N GLY A 35 21.60 -0.39 -5.19
CA GLY A 35 21.00 0.62 -6.06
C GLY A 35 19.77 0.13 -6.83
N PRO A 36 19.52 0.67 -8.04
CA PRO A 36 18.35 0.34 -8.83
C PRO A 36 18.20 -1.17 -9.07
N GLU A 37 16.98 -1.66 -8.94
CA GLU A 37 16.62 -3.05 -9.06
C GLU A 37 15.83 -3.33 -10.35
N VAL A 38 16.20 -4.36 -11.10
CA VAL A 38 15.42 -4.82 -12.25
C VAL A 38 14.35 -5.80 -11.79
N TYR A 39 13.10 -5.58 -12.19
CA TYR A 39 12.00 -6.52 -11.99
C TYR A 39 11.36 -6.88 -13.33
N CYS A 40 10.77 -8.07 -13.42
CA CYS A 40 10.10 -8.52 -14.62
C CYS A 40 8.72 -9.09 -14.29
N LYS A 41 7.70 -8.65 -15.03
CA LYS A 41 6.36 -9.21 -15.01
C LYS A 41 6.14 -10.06 -16.25
N PHE A 42 5.54 -11.23 -16.09
CA PHE A 42 5.10 -12.06 -17.20
C PHE A 42 3.64 -11.74 -17.52
N GLY A 43 3.36 -11.43 -18.78
CA GLY A 43 2.00 -11.16 -19.27
C GLY A 43 1.73 -11.80 -20.62
N SER A 44 0.56 -11.52 -21.20
CA SER A 44 0.15 -12.05 -22.51
C SER A 44 1.06 -11.66 -23.67
N ALA A 45 1.81 -10.56 -23.53
CA ALA A 45 2.79 -10.09 -24.50
C ALA A 45 4.24 -10.55 -24.19
N GLY A 46 4.42 -11.52 -23.29
CA GLY A 46 5.73 -12.02 -22.86
C GLY A 46 6.27 -11.33 -21.60
N GLN A 47 7.59 -11.41 -21.42
CA GLN A 47 8.30 -10.84 -20.28
C GLN A 47 8.48 -9.32 -20.48
N GLN A 48 7.92 -8.54 -19.56
CA GLN A 48 8.08 -7.09 -19.52
C GLN A 48 8.90 -6.73 -18.29
N CYS A 49 10.08 -6.13 -18.48
CA CYS A 49 10.94 -5.74 -17.37
C CYS A 49 10.93 -4.23 -17.16
N GLY A 50 11.12 -3.81 -15.91
CA GLY A 50 11.23 -2.43 -15.49
C GLY A 50 12.36 -2.26 -14.47
N VAL A 51 12.60 -1.02 -14.07
CA VAL A 51 13.59 -0.66 -13.05
C VAL A 51 12.87 -0.01 -11.89
N CYS A 52 13.10 -0.51 -10.69
CA CYS A 52 12.69 0.11 -9.43
C CYS A 52 13.90 0.80 -8.79
N ASP A 53 13.79 2.09 -8.52
CA ASP A 53 14.84 2.90 -7.91
C ASP A 53 14.20 3.89 -6.94
N ALA A 54 14.32 3.62 -5.64
CA ALA A 54 13.71 4.44 -4.59
C ALA A 54 14.33 5.85 -4.50
N ARG A 55 15.51 6.06 -5.11
CA ARG A 55 16.21 7.35 -5.14
C ARG A 55 15.96 8.11 -6.45
N SER A 56 15.17 7.54 -7.36
CA SER A 56 14.88 8.16 -8.65
C SER A 56 14.02 9.40 -8.49
N GLY A 57 14.29 10.42 -9.31
CA GLY A 57 13.36 11.54 -9.49
C GLY A 57 12.19 11.19 -10.42
N ASP A 58 12.19 10.01 -11.05
CA ASP A 58 11.13 9.52 -11.93
C ASP A 58 10.09 8.72 -11.11
N PRO A 59 8.85 9.23 -10.93
CA PRO A 59 7.82 8.54 -10.16
C PRO A 59 7.47 7.16 -10.72
N ALA A 60 7.68 6.91 -12.02
CA ALA A 60 7.40 5.62 -12.64
C ALA A 60 8.36 4.52 -12.19
N LYS A 61 9.47 4.87 -11.54
CA LYS A 61 10.48 3.94 -11.00
C LYS A 61 10.42 3.81 -9.48
N THR A 62 9.58 4.59 -8.81
CA THR A 62 9.47 4.58 -7.34
C THR A 62 8.19 3.86 -6.90
N HIS A 63 8.32 2.82 -6.08
CA HIS A 63 7.20 1.96 -5.66
C HIS A 63 7.07 1.86 -4.13
N GLY A 64 7.06 3.02 -3.46
CA GLY A 64 7.01 3.12 -1.99
C GLY A 64 5.67 2.66 -1.37
N PRO A 65 5.61 2.35 -0.06
CA PRO A 65 4.40 1.89 0.61
C PRO A 65 3.17 2.81 0.42
N ALA A 66 3.40 4.13 0.39
CA ALA A 66 2.33 5.12 0.21
C ALA A 66 1.55 4.94 -1.11
N ASN A 67 2.18 4.41 -2.15
CA ASN A 67 1.55 4.13 -3.44
C ASN A 67 0.46 3.05 -3.36
N ALA A 68 0.41 2.24 -2.29
CA ALA A 68 -0.63 1.24 -2.12
C ALA A 68 -1.94 1.81 -1.54
N ILE A 69 -1.89 3.01 -0.96
CA ILE A 69 -3.03 3.66 -0.29
C ILE A 69 -3.32 5.06 -0.83
N ASP A 70 -2.66 5.44 -1.91
CA ASP A 70 -2.93 6.68 -2.59
C ASP A 70 -4.29 6.61 -3.31
N ASN A 71 -4.51 7.51 -4.27
CA ASN A 71 -5.73 7.44 -5.05
C ASN A 71 -5.72 6.18 -5.93
N ALA A 72 -6.77 5.36 -5.83
CA ALA A 72 -6.96 4.17 -6.66
C ALA A 72 -6.89 4.43 -8.19
N THR A 73 -7.07 5.67 -8.64
CA THR A 73 -6.93 6.06 -10.05
C THR A 73 -5.53 6.55 -10.44
N ALA A 74 -4.56 6.58 -9.51
CA ALA A 74 -3.21 7.06 -9.77
C ALA A 74 -2.37 6.06 -10.61
N GLY A 75 -2.75 4.78 -10.60
CA GLY A 75 -2.03 3.74 -11.33
C GLY A 75 -0.64 3.42 -10.75
N THR A 76 -0.39 3.81 -9.50
CA THR A 76 0.84 3.49 -8.77
C THR A 76 0.62 2.23 -7.91
N TRP A 77 1.72 1.63 -7.45
CA TRP A 77 1.69 0.48 -6.54
C TRP A 77 2.93 0.50 -5.63
N TRP A 78 2.83 -0.22 -4.51
CA TRP A 78 3.98 -0.63 -3.72
C TRP A 78 4.55 -1.95 -4.23
N GLN A 79 5.87 -2.12 -4.17
CA GLN A 79 6.54 -3.34 -4.59
C GLN A 79 7.64 -3.77 -3.64
N SER A 80 7.63 -5.05 -3.24
CA SER A 80 8.72 -5.66 -2.47
C SER A 80 9.97 -5.87 -3.33
N PRO A 81 11.16 -6.05 -2.71
CA PRO A 81 12.32 -6.53 -3.44
C PRO A 81 12.07 -7.90 -4.08
N SER A 82 12.74 -8.16 -5.19
CA SER A 82 12.79 -9.45 -5.85
C SER A 82 13.67 -10.43 -5.07
N LEU A 83 13.41 -11.72 -5.28
CA LEU A 83 14.22 -12.80 -4.71
C LEU A 83 15.66 -12.83 -5.24
N HIS A 84 15.96 -12.10 -6.33
CA HIS A 84 17.34 -11.92 -6.77
C HIS A 84 18.20 -11.22 -5.70
N ASN A 85 17.58 -10.37 -4.86
CA ASN A 85 18.27 -9.67 -3.78
C ASN A 85 18.38 -10.49 -2.47
N GLY A 86 17.87 -11.72 -2.46
CA GLY A 86 18.06 -12.67 -1.36
C GLY A 86 16.78 -13.33 -0.85
N ASP A 87 16.95 -14.52 -0.28
CA ASP A 87 15.85 -15.37 0.20
C ASP A 87 15.09 -14.76 1.38
N GLN A 88 15.67 -13.80 2.10
CA GLN A 88 14.95 -13.08 3.15
C GLN A 88 13.71 -12.36 2.62
N TYR A 89 13.67 -12.00 1.33
CA TYR A 89 12.52 -11.35 0.70
C TYR A 89 11.40 -12.33 0.31
N GLN A 90 11.54 -13.63 0.62
CA GLN A 90 10.40 -14.56 0.62
C GLN A 90 9.33 -14.16 1.65
N TYR A 91 9.72 -13.40 2.68
CA TYR A 91 8.82 -12.89 3.71
C TYR A 91 8.96 -11.38 3.85
N VAL A 92 7.87 -10.66 3.60
CA VAL A 92 7.78 -9.21 3.78
C VAL A 92 6.59 -8.88 4.66
N THR A 93 6.74 -7.84 5.48
CA THR A 93 5.68 -7.35 6.36
C THR A 93 5.25 -5.97 5.88
N PHE A 94 3.98 -5.85 5.51
CA PHE A 94 3.33 -4.59 5.20
C PHE A 94 2.38 -4.23 6.35
N THR A 95 2.62 -3.10 7.00
CA THR A 95 1.86 -2.61 8.15
C THR A 95 0.94 -1.50 7.72
N ILE A 96 -0.33 -1.58 8.10
CA ILE A 96 -1.33 -0.54 7.89
C ILE A 96 -1.82 -0.05 9.26
N ASP A 97 -1.36 1.12 9.67
CA ASP A 97 -1.86 1.82 10.84
C ASP A 97 -3.06 2.68 10.44
N LEU A 98 -4.26 2.19 10.73
CA LEU A 98 -5.51 2.89 10.46
C LEU A 98 -5.71 4.13 11.34
N ARG A 99 -4.93 4.27 12.43
CA ARG A 99 -5.05 5.33 13.44
C ARG A 99 -6.46 5.52 14.00
N GLN A 100 -7.28 4.46 14.01
CA GLN A 100 -8.63 4.49 14.55
C GLN A 100 -8.68 3.86 15.94
N VAL A 101 -9.28 4.59 16.89
CA VAL A 101 -9.69 4.03 18.17
C VAL A 101 -11.02 3.30 17.93
N ARG A 102 -11.06 1.99 18.12
CA ARG A 102 -12.32 1.24 18.10
C ARG A 102 -13.03 1.50 19.43
N GLU A 103 -14.28 1.94 19.37
CA GLU A 103 -15.15 1.89 20.53
C GLU A 103 -15.57 0.43 20.73
N ILE A 104 -15.17 -0.16 21.86
CA ILE A 104 -15.66 -1.47 22.28
C ILE A 104 -16.93 -1.17 23.08
N GLU A 105 -18.11 -1.47 22.54
CA GLU A 105 -19.33 -1.47 23.34
C GLU A 105 -19.15 -2.49 24.47
N ARG A 106 -19.17 -2.03 25.73
CA ARG A 106 -19.16 -2.86 26.93
C ARG A 106 -20.55 -2.89 27.54
#